data_AF-A0A2J8NA36-F1
#
_entry.id   AF-A0A2J8NA36-F1
#
_cell.length_a   1.000
_cell.length_b   1.000
_cell.length_c   1.000
_cell.angle_alpha   90.00
_cell.angle_beta   90.00
_cell.angle_gamma   90.00
#
_symmetry.space_group_name_H-M   'P 1'
#
loop_
_entity.id
_entity.type
_entity.pdbx_description
1 polymer ?
#
loop_
_entity_poly.entity_id
_entity_poly.type
_entity_poly.pdbx_seq_one_letter_code
_entity_poly.pdbx_strand_id
1 'polypeptide(L)'
;LMATLKAPLRVHITSLWPTPEDNLEIVLHRWENNSCVEKKVLGEKTENPKKFKINYTVANEATLLDTDYDNFLFLCLKDTTTPIQSMMCQYLARVLVEDDEIMQRFIRAFRPLPRHLWYLLDLKQMEELCRF
;
A
#
# COMPACT_ATOMS: atom_id res chain seq x y z
N LEU A 1 8.37 -11.27 -15.60
CA LEU A 1 7.01 -11.02 -15.09
C LEU A 1 6.60 -11.91 -13.91
N MET A 2 6.84 -13.23 -13.89
CA MET A 2 6.41 -14.08 -12.76
C MET A 2 7.07 -13.78 -11.40
N ALA A 3 8.27 -13.17 -11.38
CA ALA A 3 8.98 -12.84 -10.14
C ALA A 3 8.24 -11.82 -9.24
N THR A 4 7.37 -10.97 -9.80
CA THR A 4 6.62 -9.96 -9.02
C THR A 4 5.35 -10.50 -8.37
N LEU A 5 4.78 -11.62 -8.86
CA LEU A 5 3.56 -12.22 -8.28
C LEU A 5 3.78 -12.77 -6.87
N LYS A 6 5.01 -13.18 -6.54
CA LYS A 6 5.37 -13.74 -5.23
C LYS A 6 6.18 -12.75 -4.36
N ALA A 7 6.26 -11.47 -4.76
CA ALA A 7 7.02 -10.50 -4.00
C ALA A 7 6.40 -10.28 -2.59
N PRO A 8 7.21 -10.04 -1.54
CA PRO A 8 6.71 -9.92 -0.17
C PRO A 8 5.58 -8.89 0.00
N LEU A 9 5.70 -7.74 -0.69
CA LEU A 9 4.74 -6.64 -0.67
C LEU A 9 3.78 -6.62 -1.88
N ARG A 10 3.67 -7.72 -2.64
CA ARG A 10 2.63 -7.87 -3.67
C ARG A 10 1.31 -8.20 -2.97
N VAL A 11 0.57 -7.15 -2.62
CA VAL A 11 -0.71 -7.21 -1.90
C VAL A 11 -1.70 -6.26 -2.56
N HIS A 12 -2.99 -6.41 -2.26
CA HIS A 12 -4.04 -5.47 -2.62
C HIS A 12 -4.77 -5.04 -1.35
N ILE A 13 -4.67 -3.78 -0.95
CA ILE A 13 -5.37 -3.28 0.24
C ILE A 13 -6.84 -3.08 -0.10
N THR A 14 -7.73 -3.67 0.69
CA THR A 14 -9.17 -3.68 0.42
C THR A 14 -9.97 -2.80 1.35
N SER A 15 -9.57 -2.70 2.62
CA SER A 15 -10.24 -1.83 3.58
C SER A 15 -9.32 -1.39 4.72
N LEU A 16 -9.71 -0.28 5.34
CA LEU A 16 -9.03 0.33 6.47
C LEU A 16 -10.05 0.58 7.57
N TRP A 17 -9.74 0.09 8.77
CA TRP A 17 -10.62 0.19 9.93
C TRP A 17 -9.87 0.87 11.08
N PRO A 18 -10.07 2.18 11.27
CA PRO A 18 -9.58 2.86 12.47
C PRO A 18 -10.19 2.22 13.73
N THR A 19 -9.40 2.03 14.77
CA THR A 19 -9.88 1.53 16.07
C THR A 19 -10.25 2.67 17.01
N PRO A 20 -11.04 2.42 18.08
CA PRO A 20 -11.35 3.44 19.09
C PRO A 20 -10.13 4.05 19.77
N GLU A 21 -9.00 3.34 19.78
CA GLU A 21 -7.72 3.78 20.35
C GLU A 21 -6.80 4.45 19.33
N ASP A 22 -7.32 4.83 18.15
CA ASP A 22 -6.60 5.44 17.03
C ASP A 22 -5.54 4.54 16.35
N ASN A 23 -5.60 3.22 16.56
CA ASN A 23 -4.84 2.28 15.74
C ASN A 23 -5.52 2.11 14.38
N LEU A 24 -4.87 1.39 13.46
CA LEU A 24 -5.42 1.14 12.12
C LEU A 24 -5.34 -0.35 11.77
N GLU A 25 -6.48 -1.01 11.59
CA GLU A 25 -6.52 -2.34 10.99
C GLU A 25 -6.56 -2.21 9.44
N ILE A 26 -5.56 -2.78 8.79
CA ILE A 26 -5.40 -2.81 7.34
C ILE A 26 -5.78 -4.20 6.85
N VAL A 27 -6.86 -4.31 6.07
CA VAL A 27 -7.26 -5.55 5.43
C VAL A 27 -6.70 -5.57 4.02
N LEU A 28 -6.06 -6.68 3.66
CA LEU A 28 -5.44 -6.85 2.36
C LEU A 28 -5.61 -8.27 1.84
N HIS A 29 -5.57 -8.40 0.52
CA HIS A 29 -5.58 -9.67 -0.20
C HIS A 29 -4.21 -9.93 -0.82
N ARG A 30 -3.79 -11.19 -0.85
CA ARG A 30 -2.56 -11.60 -1.51
C ARG A 30 -2.67 -13.01 -2.08
N TRP A 31 -1.86 -13.30 -3.08
CA TRP A 31 -1.72 -14.65 -3.61
C TRP A 31 -0.76 -15.46 -2.73
N GLU A 32 -1.25 -16.55 -2.14
CA GLU A 32 -0.50 -17.47 -1.29
C GLU A 32 -1.01 -18.91 -1.49
N ASN A 33 -0.09 -19.88 -1.62
CA ASN A 33 -0.43 -21.30 -1.77
C ASN A 33 -1.47 -21.59 -2.87
N ASN A 34 -1.31 -20.96 -4.04
CA ASN A 34 -2.21 -21.08 -5.20
C ASN A 34 -3.66 -20.63 -4.93
N SER A 35 -3.86 -19.76 -3.95
CA SER A 35 -5.16 -19.21 -3.60
C SER A 35 -5.04 -17.72 -3.26
N CYS A 36 -6.16 -17.00 -3.38
CA CYS A 36 -6.22 -15.66 -2.83
C CYS A 36 -6.62 -15.72 -1.36
N VAL A 37 -5.81 -15.14 -0.50
CA VAL A 37 -6.04 -15.13 0.95
C VAL A 37 -6.19 -13.70 1.46
N GLU A 38 -7.10 -13.53 2.40
CA GLU A 38 -7.23 -12.31 3.18
C GLU A 38 -6.29 -12.32 4.38
N LYS A 39 -5.67 -11.18 4.66
CA LYS A 39 -4.87 -10.93 5.86
C LYS A 39 -5.32 -9.63 6.49
N LYS A 40 -5.21 -9.57 7.81
CA LYS A 40 -5.43 -8.38 8.62
C LYS A 40 -4.10 -7.99 9.26
N VAL A 41 -3.73 -6.72 9.13
CA VAL A 41 -2.51 -6.16 9.70
C VAL A 41 -2.90 -5.03 10.65
N LEU A 42 -2.59 -5.19 11.93
CA LEU A 42 -2.78 -4.13 12.92
C LEU A 42 -1.60 -3.16 12.85
N GLY A 43 -1.91 -1.89 12.64
CA GLY A 43 -0.99 -0.76 12.76
C GLY A 43 -1.16 -0.06 14.10
N GLU A 44 -0.15 -0.15 14.95
CA GLU A 44 -0.07 0.59 16.21
C GLU A 44 0.16 2.07 15.91
N LYS A 45 -0.61 2.94 16.55
CA LYS A 45 -0.43 4.39 16.41
C LYS A 45 0.96 4.83 16.86
N THR A 46 1.46 5.88 16.22
CA THR A 46 2.70 6.55 16.61
C THR A 46 2.41 8.00 16.98
N GLU A 47 3.43 8.75 17.43
CA GLU A 47 3.30 10.20 17.65
C GLU A 47 2.92 10.95 16.37
N ASN A 48 3.25 10.41 15.20
CA ASN A 48 2.84 10.97 13.92
C ASN A 48 1.52 10.30 13.47
N PRO A 49 0.42 11.06 13.33
CA PRO A 49 -0.90 10.50 13.01
C PRO A 49 -0.98 9.88 11.61
N LYS A 50 0.01 10.14 10.74
CA LYS A 50 0.09 9.55 9.40
C LYS A 50 0.92 8.27 9.38
N LYS A 51 1.53 7.86 10.50
CA LYS A 51 2.44 6.71 10.58
C LYS A 51 1.96 5.70 11.60
N PHE A 52 1.97 4.45 11.19
CA PHE A 52 1.60 3.31 12.01
C PHE A 52 2.74 2.30 12.01
N LYS A 53 3.07 1.78 13.19
CA LYS A 53 4.01 0.68 13.32
C LYS A 53 3.28 -0.62 13.04
N ILE A 54 3.80 -1.40 12.10
CA ILE A 54 3.20 -2.67 11.66
C ILE A 54 4.22 -3.80 11.78
N ASN A 55 3.74 -5.03 11.68
CA ASN A 55 4.59 -6.20 11.45
C ASN A 55 4.01 -7.01 10.29
N TYR A 56 4.51 -6.77 9.07
CA TYR A 56 4.01 -7.45 7.88
C TYR A 56 5.11 -7.75 6.87
N THR A 57 5.49 -9.03 6.78
CA THR A 57 6.59 -9.52 5.90
C THR A 57 7.91 -8.78 6.20
N VAL A 58 8.34 -7.89 5.31
CA VAL A 58 9.52 -7.03 5.47
C VAL A 58 9.17 -5.62 5.97
N ALA A 59 7.89 -5.22 5.90
CA ALA A 59 7.47 -3.87 6.26
C ALA A 59 7.21 -3.76 7.77
N ASN A 60 7.73 -2.69 8.35
CA ASN A 60 7.57 -2.35 9.76
C ASN A 60 6.85 -0.99 9.99
N GLU A 61 6.61 -0.22 8.93
CA GLU A 61 5.83 1.01 8.99
C GLU A 61 4.81 1.09 7.84
N ALA A 62 3.58 1.48 8.16
CA ALA A 62 2.58 1.94 7.22
C ALA A 62 2.49 3.48 7.28
N THR A 63 2.45 4.15 6.14
CA THR A 63 2.35 5.60 6.05
C THR A 63 1.19 6.03 5.15
N LEU A 64 0.32 6.88 5.66
CA LEU A 64 -0.69 7.61 4.89
C LEU A 64 -0.02 8.84 4.29
N LEU A 65 0.34 8.79 3.01
CA LEU A 65 1.06 9.88 2.35
C LEU A 65 0.16 11.08 2.10
N ASP A 66 -0.99 10.85 1.47
CA ASP A 66 -1.91 11.89 1.04
C ASP A 66 -3.31 11.32 0.86
N THR A 67 -4.33 12.13 1.13
CA THR A 67 -5.73 11.76 1.00
C THR A 67 -6.59 13.01 1.01
N ASP A 68 -7.68 12.99 0.25
CA ASP A 68 -8.79 13.93 0.38
C ASP A 68 -9.96 13.33 1.20
N TYR A 69 -9.74 12.15 1.79
CA TYR A 69 -10.70 11.29 2.48
C TYR A 69 -11.81 10.73 1.61
N ASP A 70 -12.33 11.49 0.64
CA ASP A 70 -13.52 11.15 -0.11
C ASP A 70 -13.27 10.35 -1.39
N ASN A 71 -12.16 10.59 -2.08
CA ASN A 71 -11.90 9.98 -3.39
C ASN A 71 -10.67 9.07 -3.35
N PHE A 72 -9.58 9.52 -2.75
CA PHE A 72 -8.30 8.80 -2.80
C PHE A 72 -7.57 8.74 -1.47
N LEU A 73 -6.74 7.71 -1.33
CA LEU A 73 -5.71 7.58 -0.32
C LEU A 73 -4.46 6.97 -0.94
N PHE A 74 -3.32 7.60 -0.68
CA PHE A 74 -2.01 7.04 -0.98
C PHE A 74 -1.43 6.42 0.29
N LEU A 75 -1.27 5.10 0.29
CA LEU A 75 -0.77 4.36 1.43
C LEU A 75 0.50 3.60 1.05
N CYS A 76 1.55 3.76 1.86
CA CYS A 76 2.82 3.05 1.70
C CYS A 76 3.06 2.05 2.82
N LEU A 77 3.58 0.88 2.46
CA LEU A 77 4.20 -0.08 3.36
C LEU A 77 5.71 -0.03 3.13
N LYS A 78 6.50 0.14 4.18
CA LYS A 78 7.95 0.25 4.08
C LYS A 78 8.71 -0.48 5.18
N ASP A 79 9.90 -0.91 4.83
CA ASP A 79 10.96 -1.26 5.76
C ASP A 79 11.80 -0.02 6.06
N THR A 80 11.85 0.38 7.33
CA THR A 80 12.67 1.50 7.81
C THR A 80 14.01 1.08 8.38
N THR A 81 14.28 -0.22 8.48
CA THR A 81 15.52 -0.77 9.07
C THR A 81 16.69 -0.82 8.10
N THR A 82 16.41 -0.84 6.80
CA THR A 82 17.42 -0.96 5.74
C THR A 82 17.71 0.40 5.06
N PRO A 83 18.96 0.68 4.65
CA PRO A 83 19.30 1.91 3.92
C PRO A 83 18.60 2.01 2.56
N ILE A 84 18.41 0.86 1.91
CA ILE A 84 17.60 0.70 0.70
C ILE A 84 16.21 0.27 1.19
N GLN A 85 15.39 1.25 1.56
CA GLN A 85 14.06 1.00 2.08
C GLN A 85 13.23 0.21 1.05
N SER A 86 12.93 -1.05 1.35
CA SER A 86 11.94 -1.80 0.58
C SER A 86 10.59 -1.14 0.81
N MET A 87 10.03 -0.52 -0.22
CA MET A 87 8.82 0.27 -0.14
C MET A 87 7.84 -0.13 -1.25
N MET A 88 6.57 -0.22 -0.89
CA MET A 88 5.46 -0.38 -1.81
C MET A 88 4.40 0.64 -1.45
N CYS A 89 3.86 1.34 -2.45
CA CYS A 89 2.80 2.31 -2.23
C CYS A 89 1.65 2.06 -3.21
N GLN A 90 0.44 2.22 -2.69
CA GLN A 90 -0.80 2.00 -3.43
C GLN A 90 -1.63 3.27 -3.48
N TYR A 91 -2.17 3.54 -4.66
CA TYR A 91 -3.30 4.43 -4.84
C TYR A 91 -4.58 3.63 -4.58
N LEU A 92 -5.26 3.97 -3.50
CA LEU A 92 -6.55 3.45 -3.13
C LEU A 92 -7.61 4.47 -3.53
N ALA A 93 -8.55 4.08 -4.39
CA ALA A 93 -9.68 4.91 -4.79
C ALA A 93 -10.96 4.39 -4.14
N ARG A 94 -11.83 5.27 -3.64
CA ARG A 94 -13.15 4.86 -3.11
C ARG A 94 -14.07 4.33 -4.20
N VAL A 95 -14.00 4.93 -5.39
CA VAL A 95 -14.76 4.55 -6.58
C VAL A 95 -13.78 4.37 -7.72
N LEU A 96 -14.02 3.39 -8.60
CA LEU A 96 -13.22 3.16 -9.81
C LEU A 96 -13.46 4.28 -10.84
N VAL A 97 -12.90 5.45 -10.55
CA VAL A 97 -12.86 6.60 -11.47
C VAL A 97 -11.41 6.80 -11.89
N GLU A 98 -11.17 6.79 -13.20
CA GLU A 98 -9.90 7.24 -13.73
C GLU A 98 -9.83 8.76 -13.63
N ASP A 99 -8.96 9.22 -12.75
CA ASP A 99 -8.66 10.62 -12.57
C ASP A 99 -7.17 10.83 -12.86
N ASP A 100 -6.90 11.38 -14.04
CA ASP A 100 -5.55 11.66 -14.51
C ASP A 100 -4.81 12.63 -13.58
N GLU A 101 -5.52 13.56 -12.93
CA GLU A 101 -4.92 14.53 -12.01
C GLU A 101 -4.45 13.84 -10.73
N ILE A 102 -5.29 12.97 -10.16
CA ILE A 102 -4.94 12.17 -8.98
C ILE A 102 -3.80 11.19 -9.31
N MET A 103 -3.83 10.56 -10.48
CA MET A 103 -2.73 9.68 -10.92
C MET A 103 -1.41 10.44 -11.06
N GLN A 104 -1.42 11.64 -11.63
CA GLN A 104 -0.23 12.49 -11.69
C GLN A 104 0.22 12.95 -10.30
N ARG A 105 -0.73 13.23 -9.39
CA ARG A 105 -0.43 13.55 -7.99
C ARG A 105 0.22 12.37 -7.26
N PHE A 106 -0.24 11.14 -7.50
CA PHE A 106 0.39 9.90 -7.04
C PHE A 106 1.83 9.87 -7.52
N ILE A 107 2.08 9.88 -8.83
CA ILE A 107 3.44 9.83 -9.41
C ILE A 107 4.35 10.93 -8.83
N ARG A 108 3.84 12.15 -8.65
CA ARG A 108 4.60 13.26 -8.04
C ARG A 108 4.94 13.02 -6.57
N ALA A 109 4.04 12.39 -5.80
CA ALA A 109 4.26 12.07 -4.39
C ALA A 109 5.38 11.03 -4.19
N PHE A 110 5.63 10.13 -5.15
CA PHE A 110 6.74 9.17 -5.08
C PHE A 110 8.08 9.71 -5.58
N ARG A 111 8.06 10.76 -6.40
CA ARG A 111 9.28 11.33 -6.99
C ARG A 111 10.39 11.75 -6.00
N PRO A 112 10.10 12.29 -4.79
CA PRO A 112 11.12 12.67 -3.83
C PRO A 112 11.70 11.50 -3.01
N LEU A 113 11.15 10.28 -3.13
CA LEU A 113 11.65 9.10 -2.43
C LEU A 113 12.98 8.59 -3.05
N PRO A 114 13.80 7.81 -2.29
CA PRO A 114 15.18 7.48 -2.66
C PRO A 114 15.35 6.90 -4.08
N ARG A 115 16.41 7.34 -4.80
CA ARG A 115 16.67 7.15 -6.25
C ARG A 115 17.05 5.72 -6.68
N HIS A 116 16.25 4.73 -6.33
CA HIS A 116 16.27 3.44 -7.02
C HIS A 116 15.18 3.44 -8.10
N LEU A 117 15.32 2.65 -9.17
CA LEU A 117 14.32 2.58 -10.24
C LEU A 117 12.93 2.32 -9.64
N TRP A 118 12.01 3.27 -9.81
CA TRP A 118 10.62 3.11 -9.42
C TRP A 118 9.90 2.29 -10.48
N TYR A 119 9.23 1.23 -10.03
CA TYR A 119 8.33 0.44 -10.87
C TYR A 119 6.90 0.85 -10.56
N LEU A 120 6.22 1.46 -11.53
CA LEU A 120 4.79 1.68 -11.47
C LEU A 120 4.10 0.47 -12.07
N LEU A 121 3.22 -0.16 -11.29
CA LEU A 121 2.39 -1.24 -11.78
C LEU A 121 0.97 -0.73 -12.02
N ASP A 122 0.59 -0.63 -13.29
CA ASP A 122 -0.78 -0.33 -13.69
C ASP A 122 -1.62 -1.61 -13.65
N LEU A 123 -2.57 -1.65 -12.71
CA LEU A 123 -3.47 -2.78 -12.51
C LEU A 123 -4.45 -3.00 -13.67
N LYS A 124 -4.64 -2.06 -14.59
CA LYS A 124 -5.43 -2.30 -15.81
C LYS A 124 -4.69 -3.17 -16.83
N GLN A 125 -3.36 -3.12 -16.81
CA GLN A 125 -2.50 -3.81 -17.76
C GLN A 125 -2.12 -5.22 -17.29
N MET A 126 -2.53 -5.60 -16.07
CA MET A 126 -2.28 -6.92 -15.50
C MET A 126 -3.55 -7.56 -14.98
N GLU A 127 -3.74 -8.84 -15.31
CA GLU A 127 -4.73 -9.69 -14.68
C GLU A 127 -4.28 -9.98 -13.23
N GLU A 128 -4.78 -9.18 -12.29
CA GLU A 128 -4.45 -9.28 -10.87
C GLU A 128 -5.17 -10.51 -10.29
N LEU A 129 -4.41 -11.55 -9.91
CA LEU A 129 -4.93 -12.83 -9.40
C LEU A 129 -5.80 -12.72 -8.13
N CYS A 130 -5.76 -11.57 -7.46
CA CYS A 130 -6.45 -11.28 -6.20
C CYS A 130 -7.29 -10.00 -6.26
N ARG A 131 -7.72 -9.57 -7.46
CA ARG A 131 -8.71 -8.49 -7.58
C ARG A 131 -10.10 -9.06 -7.29
N PHE A 132 -10.70 -8.65 -6.18
CA PHE A 132 -12.13 -8.84 -5.92
C PHE A 132 -12.88 -7.56 -6.27
#